data_AF-A0A0C5RNS6-F1
#
_entry.id   AF-A0A0C5RNS6-F1
#
_cell.length_a   1.000
_cell.length_b   1.000
_cell.length_c   1.000
_cell.angle_alpha   90.00
_cell.angle_beta   90.00
_cell.angle_gamma   90.00
#
_symmetry.space_group_name_H-M   'P 1'
#
loop_
_entity.id
_entity.type
_entity.pdbx_description
1 polymer ?
#
loop_
_entity_poly.entity_id
_entity_poly.type
_entity_poly.pdbx_seq_one_letter_code
_entity_poly.pdbx_strand_id
1 'polypeptide(L)'
;MNTQLIKEFYETLINQEDQLINDKACGIYVLYIKDHNYNNNIIPIYIGQSKNIKARYLSHKNELKYLINLYLSDHKHHAFYEHYELNKQDGKHLYSKMFSYLVKNNLNIDHLKIKVIELCDEADLDQLEYYYINQYRSDLFGFNQLFFISQCYVLHFSEAKLLAKTKIELNKLLDYGLMFLNQFDQSWLDYGYADFNFYHFIKFADIEIKKFINAFSIRNGLYSYQLLEEFIYKLEIFKEYYLGLNRSFSFGFEK
;
A
#
# COMPACT_ATOMS: atom_id res chain seq x y z
N MET A 1 19.15 5.43 2.03
CA MET A 1 18.08 4.94 1.14
C MET A 1 18.24 5.59 -0.23
N ASN A 2 18.17 4.83 -1.32
CA ASN A 2 18.45 5.36 -2.66
C ASN A 2 17.17 5.92 -3.32
N THR A 3 16.75 7.11 -2.90
CA THR A 3 15.64 7.88 -3.51
C THR A 3 15.88 8.16 -5.00
N GLN A 4 17.14 8.17 -5.43
CA GLN A 4 17.52 8.44 -6.82
C GLN A 4 17.03 7.33 -7.76
N LEU A 5 17.11 6.06 -7.34
CA LEU A 5 16.72 4.93 -8.19
C LEU A 5 15.23 4.98 -8.61
N ILE A 6 14.32 5.24 -7.67
CA ILE A 6 12.89 5.32 -7.98
C ILE A 6 12.55 6.57 -8.81
N LYS A 7 13.28 7.67 -8.61
CA LYS A 7 13.13 8.89 -9.41
C LYS A 7 13.54 8.66 -10.85
N GLU A 8 14.73 8.10 -11.07
CA GLU A 8 15.23 7.75 -12.40
C GLU A 8 14.29 6.76 -13.10
N PHE A 9 13.77 5.79 -12.36
CA PHE A 9 12.76 4.87 -12.86
C PHE A 9 11.50 5.63 -13.31
N TYR A 10 10.94 6.51 -12.48
CA TYR A 10 9.75 7.29 -12.82
C TYR A 10 9.98 8.27 -13.99
N GLU A 11 11.11 8.97 -14.02
CA GLU A 11 11.51 9.85 -15.11
C GLU A 11 11.60 9.08 -16.43
N THR A 12 12.13 7.85 -16.39
CA THR A 12 12.11 6.96 -17.55
C THR A 12 10.69 6.61 -17.97
N LEU A 13 9.79 6.30 -17.02
CA LEU A 13 8.39 5.97 -17.33
C LEU A 13 7.66 7.12 -18.04
N ILE A 14 7.78 8.37 -17.57
CA ILE A 14 7.04 9.50 -18.16
C ILE A 14 7.58 9.94 -19.53
N ASN A 15 8.84 9.60 -19.84
CA ASN A 15 9.51 10.00 -21.07
C ASN A 15 9.42 8.98 -22.21
N GLN A 16 9.22 7.68 -21.94
CA GLN A 16 8.98 6.74 -23.05
C GLN A 16 7.50 6.69 -23.44
N GLU A 17 7.24 6.40 -24.71
CA GLU A 17 5.90 6.22 -25.25
C GLU A 17 5.10 5.14 -24.51
N ASP A 18 3.78 5.30 -24.54
CA ASP A 18 2.85 4.32 -23.99
C ASP A 18 2.89 3.04 -24.83
N GLN A 19 3.14 1.89 -24.18
CA GLN A 19 3.19 0.61 -24.86
C GLN A 19 1.78 0.02 -25.00
N LEU A 20 1.52 -0.65 -26.13
CA LEU A 20 0.33 -1.47 -26.29
C LEU A 20 0.49 -2.75 -25.46
N ILE A 21 -0.41 -2.95 -24.49
CA ILE A 21 -0.41 -4.14 -23.64
C ILE A 21 -1.19 -5.25 -24.31
N ASN A 22 -0.54 -6.40 -24.50
CA ASN A 22 -1.15 -7.61 -25.03
C ASN A 22 -2.27 -8.11 -24.08
N ASP A 23 -3.40 -8.53 -24.66
CA ASP A 23 -4.60 -9.02 -23.97
C ASP A 23 -4.36 -10.26 -23.10
N LYS A 24 -3.21 -10.92 -23.22
CA LYS A 24 -2.78 -12.08 -22.41
C LYS A 24 -1.49 -11.86 -21.64
N ALA A 25 -1.04 -10.61 -21.49
CA ALA A 25 0.18 -10.33 -20.73
C ALA A 25 -0.01 -10.71 -19.25
N CYS A 26 0.75 -11.72 -18.81
CA CYS A 26 0.94 -12.09 -17.41
C CYS A 26 2.28 -11.53 -16.94
N GLY A 27 2.31 -10.87 -15.79
CA GLY A 27 3.54 -10.31 -15.26
C GLY A 27 3.36 -9.17 -14.27
N ILE A 28 4.45 -8.44 -14.07
CA ILE A 28 4.56 -7.26 -13.21
C ILE A 28 4.36 -6.00 -14.04
N TYR A 29 3.57 -5.08 -13.51
CA TYR A 29 3.31 -3.77 -14.11
C TYR A 29 3.53 -2.65 -13.12
N VAL A 30 3.73 -1.46 -13.67
CA VAL A 30 3.67 -0.20 -12.95
C VAL A 30 2.49 0.61 -13.46
N LEU A 31 1.58 1.00 -12.57
CA LEU A 31 0.71 2.14 -12.79
C LEU A 31 1.48 3.39 -12.41
N TYR A 32 1.38 4.42 -13.23
CA TYR A 32 1.99 5.72 -12.91
C TYR A 32 1.05 6.84 -13.32
N ILE A 33 1.06 7.94 -12.56
CA ILE A 33 0.41 9.17 -12.99
C ILE A 33 1.45 9.98 -13.75
N LYS A 34 1.22 10.25 -15.03
CA LYS A 34 2.10 11.06 -15.85
C LYS A 34 1.97 12.53 -15.44
N ASP A 35 2.90 13.00 -14.62
CA ASP A 35 2.91 14.35 -14.06
C ASP A 35 4.28 14.98 -14.29
N HIS A 36 4.37 15.92 -15.23
CA HIS A 36 5.62 16.60 -15.55
C HIS A 36 6.06 17.60 -14.47
N ASN A 37 5.18 17.92 -13.52
CA ASN A 37 5.44 18.83 -12.40
C ASN A 37 5.44 18.11 -11.05
N TYR A 38 5.66 16.78 -11.04
CA TYR A 38 5.67 16.00 -9.82
C TYR A 38 6.64 16.58 -8.80
N ASN A 39 6.22 16.59 -7.54
CA ASN A 39 7.15 16.90 -6.46
C ASN A 39 8.00 15.67 -6.14
N ASN A 40 9.27 15.88 -5.83
CA ASN A 40 10.20 14.81 -5.50
C ASN A 40 9.85 14.03 -4.23
N ASN A 41 8.82 14.44 -3.49
CA ASN A 41 8.42 13.82 -2.25
C ASN A 41 7.51 12.62 -2.54
N ILE A 42 6.52 12.75 -3.42
CA ILE A 42 5.63 11.66 -3.81
C ILE A 42 5.95 11.25 -5.25
N ILE A 43 6.47 10.03 -5.43
CA ILE A 43 6.69 9.46 -6.75
C ILE A 43 5.45 8.68 -7.14
N PRO A 44 4.65 9.14 -8.13
CA PRO A 44 3.27 8.68 -8.29
C PRO A 44 3.20 7.36 -9.06
N ILE A 45 3.74 6.30 -8.46
CA ILE A 45 3.77 4.95 -8.99
C ILE A 45 3.10 3.94 -8.06
N TYR A 46 2.53 2.91 -8.64
CA TYR A 46 2.09 1.69 -7.98
C TYR A 46 2.64 0.51 -8.77
N ILE A 47 3.26 -0.45 -8.08
CA ILE A 47 3.73 -1.70 -8.67
C ILE A 47 2.72 -2.78 -8.32
N GLY A 48 2.31 -3.55 -9.32
CA GLY A 48 1.37 -4.64 -9.14
C GLY A 48 1.65 -5.82 -10.05
N GLN A 49 1.00 -6.95 -9.75
CA GLN A 49 1.04 -8.15 -10.58
C GLN A 49 -0.34 -8.52 -11.14
N SER A 50 -0.37 -9.21 -12.28
CA SER A 50 -1.61 -9.77 -12.84
C SER A 50 -1.34 -10.88 -13.85
N LYS A 51 -2.24 -11.89 -13.88
CA LYS A 51 -2.36 -12.89 -14.94
C LYS A 51 -2.85 -12.29 -16.27
N ASN A 52 -3.51 -11.13 -16.19
CA ASN A 52 -3.96 -10.34 -17.34
C ASN A 52 -3.82 -8.85 -17.02
N ILE A 53 -2.71 -8.26 -17.44
CA ILE A 53 -2.35 -6.86 -17.13
C ILE A 53 -3.35 -5.89 -17.77
N LYS A 54 -3.82 -6.14 -19.00
CA LYS A 54 -4.79 -5.27 -19.69
C LYS A 54 -6.12 -5.21 -18.93
N ALA A 55 -6.68 -6.37 -18.55
CA ALA A 55 -7.91 -6.43 -17.78
C ALA A 55 -7.76 -5.75 -16.41
N ARG A 56 -6.61 -5.96 -15.75
CA ARG A 56 -6.29 -5.33 -14.47
C ARG A 56 -6.19 -3.81 -14.59
N TYR A 57 -5.58 -3.29 -15.65
CA TYR A 57 -5.52 -1.85 -15.91
C TYR A 57 -6.91 -1.24 -16.09
N LEU A 58 -7.79 -1.88 -16.86
CA LEU A 58 -9.17 -1.42 -17.04
C LEU A 58 -9.93 -1.40 -15.71
N SER A 59 -9.73 -2.41 -14.86
CA SER A 59 -10.29 -2.45 -13.51
C SER A 59 -9.81 -1.26 -12.67
N HIS A 60 -8.50 -0.97 -12.64
CA HIS A 60 -7.97 0.19 -11.92
C HIS A 60 -8.53 1.51 -12.45
N LYS A 61 -8.60 1.68 -13.78
CA LYS A 61 -9.16 2.89 -14.40
C LYS A 61 -10.63 3.06 -14.03
N ASN A 62 -11.42 1.99 -14.03
CA ASN A 62 -12.83 2.04 -13.68
C ASN A 62 -13.07 2.38 -12.21
N GLU A 63 -12.31 1.79 -11.28
CA GLU A 63 -12.42 2.11 -9.86
C GLU A 63 -12.12 3.59 -9.60
N LEU A 64 -11.05 4.11 -10.21
CA LEU A 64 -10.67 5.51 -10.04
C LEU A 64 -11.66 6.47 -10.71
N LYS A 65 -12.23 6.11 -11.87
CA LYS A 65 -13.34 6.87 -12.48
C LYS A 65 -14.56 6.91 -11.58
N TYR A 66 -14.91 5.80 -10.96
CA TYR A 66 -16.03 5.74 -10.03
C TYR A 66 -15.84 6.71 -8.86
N LEU A 67 -14.64 6.73 -8.25
CA LEU A 67 -14.30 7.68 -7.19
C LEU A 67 -14.38 9.14 -7.66
N ILE A 68 -13.84 9.44 -8.84
CA ILE A 68 -13.89 10.79 -9.42
C ILE A 68 -15.35 11.22 -9.64
N ASN A 69 -16.18 10.33 -10.18
CA ASN A 69 -17.59 10.63 -10.43
C ASN A 69 -18.36 10.84 -9.11
N LEU A 70 -18.12 10.02 -8.09
CA LEU A 70 -18.71 10.21 -6.76
C LEU A 70 -18.32 11.56 -6.16
N TYR A 71 -17.07 11.97 -6.33
CA TYR A 71 -16.61 13.27 -5.86
C TYR A 71 -17.30 14.39 -6.62
N LEU A 72 -17.34 14.33 -7.95
CA LEU A 72 -17.94 15.39 -8.77
C LEU A 72 -19.48 15.45 -8.68
N SER A 73 -20.17 14.37 -8.33
CA SER A 73 -21.64 14.31 -8.33
C SER A 73 -22.30 14.98 -7.13
N ASP A 74 -21.56 15.23 -6.06
CA ASP A 74 -22.08 15.90 -4.85
C ASP A 74 -21.19 17.10 -4.51
N HIS A 75 -21.77 18.30 -4.50
CA HIS A 75 -21.07 19.53 -4.11
C HIS A 75 -20.49 19.50 -2.68
N LYS A 76 -21.04 18.66 -1.80
CA LYS A 76 -20.55 18.43 -0.43
C LYS A 76 -19.74 17.14 -0.28
N HIS A 77 -19.56 16.40 -1.37
CA HIS A 77 -18.75 15.18 -1.42
C HIS A 77 -19.10 14.10 -0.37
N HIS A 78 -20.32 14.08 0.17
CA HIS A 78 -20.73 13.17 1.23
C HIS A 78 -20.61 11.71 0.82
N ALA A 79 -21.15 11.36 -0.36
CA ALA A 79 -21.10 9.99 -0.87
C ALA A 79 -19.66 9.52 -1.14
N PHE A 80 -18.80 10.42 -1.63
CA PHE A 80 -17.38 10.14 -1.77
C PHE A 80 -16.74 9.86 -0.40
N TYR A 81 -17.00 10.68 0.61
CA TYR A 81 -16.42 10.51 1.94
C TYR A 81 -16.89 9.24 2.63
N GLU A 82 -18.16 8.89 2.52
CA GLU A 82 -18.67 7.63 3.05
C GLU A 82 -18.00 6.43 2.38
N HIS A 83 -17.96 6.42 1.05
CA HIS A 83 -17.29 5.38 0.29
C HIS A 83 -15.80 5.29 0.65
N TYR A 84 -15.14 6.44 0.77
CA TYR A 84 -13.73 6.54 1.12
C TYR A 84 -13.44 6.00 2.53
N GLU A 85 -14.27 6.32 3.53
CA GLU A 85 -14.14 5.77 4.89
C GLU A 85 -14.41 4.26 4.94
N LEU A 86 -15.36 3.75 4.15
CA LEU A 86 -15.59 2.30 4.02
C LEU A 86 -14.37 1.60 3.39
N ASN A 87 -13.81 2.16 2.31
CA ASN A 87 -12.65 1.57 1.64
C ASN A 87 -11.36 1.66 2.47
N LYS A 88 -11.25 2.65 3.35
CA LYS A 88 -10.20 2.68 4.38
C LYS A 88 -10.29 1.49 5.33
N GLN A 89 -11.48 0.97 5.60
CA GLN A 89 -11.69 -0.19 6.46
C GLN A 89 -11.41 -1.50 5.70
N ASP A 90 -11.60 -1.52 4.38
CA ASP A 90 -11.37 -2.69 3.53
C ASP A 90 -9.93 -2.87 3.04
N GLY A 91 -9.08 -1.87 3.19
CA GLY A 91 -7.69 -1.93 2.72
C GLY A 91 -7.44 -1.55 1.29
N LYS A 92 -8.34 -0.76 0.74
CA LYS A 92 -8.23 -0.24 -0.61
C LYS A 92 -7.61 1.16 -0.62
N HIS A 93 -6.56 1.37 0.17
CA HIS A 93 -5.88 2.67 0.27
C HIS A 93 -5.18 3.11 -1.04
N LEU A 94 -4.95 2.19 -1.97
CA LEU A 94 -4.37 2.49 -3.29
C LEU A 94 -5.15 3.60 -4.00
N TYR A 95 -6.46 3.41 -4.14
CA TYR A 95 -7.29 4.32 -4.90
C TYR A 95 -7.50 5.65 -4.18
N SER A 96 -7.56 5.63 -2.85
CA SER A 96 -7.52 6.82 -2.01
C SER A 96 -6.27 7.69 -2.27
N LYS A 97 -5.09 7.07 -2.33
CA LYS A 97 -3.82 7.77 -2.62
C LYS A 97 -3.78 8.32 -4.04
N MET A 98 -4.15 7.50 -5.03
CA MET A 98 -4.19 7.93 -6.43
C MET A 98 -5.16 9.09 -6.65
N PHE A 99 -6.38 8.98 -6.12
CA PHE A 99 -7.38 10.04 -6.20
C PHE A 99 -6.89 11.32 -5.53
N SER A 100 -6.36 11.24 -4.31
CA SER A 100 -5.81 12.41 -3.63
C SER A 100 -4.68 13.07 -4.42
N TYR A 101 -3.82 12.28 -5.07
CA TYR A 101 -2.74 12.82 -5.90
C TYR A 101 -3.28 13.56 -7.12
N LEU A 102 -4.26 12.98 -7.83
CA LEU A 102 -4.88 13.61 -8.99
C LEU A 102 -5.49 14.96 -8.63
N VAL A 103 -6.31 15.01 -7.57
CA VAL A 103 -7.01 16.25 -7.15
C VAL A 103 -6.01 17.32 -6.73
N LYS A 104 -5.03 16.99 -5.88
CA LYS A 104 -4.06 17.96 -5.37
C LYS A 104 -3.16 18.57 -6.44
N ASN A 105 -2.93 17.84 -7.54
CA ASN A 105 -2.09 18.29 -8.65
C ASN A 105 -2.90 18.73 -9.87
N ASN A 106 -4.22 18.89 -9.75
CA ASN A 106 -5.13 19.28 -10.85
C ASN A 106 -5.00 18.39 -12.11
N LEU A 107 -4.87 17.08 -11.88
CA LEU A 107 -4.77 16.05 -12.91
C LEU A 107 -6.09 15.28 -13.04
N ASN A 108 -6.28 14.65 -14.19
CA ASN A 108 -7.46 13.83 -14.48
C ASN A 108 -7.09 12.36 -14.75
N ILE A 109 -8.11 11.51 -14.93
CA ILE A 109 -7.93 10.06 -15.13
C ILE A 109 -7.08 9.69 -16.35
N ASP A 110 -6.95 10.54 -17.36
CA ASP A 110 -6.14 10.24 -18.55
C ASP A 110 -4.63 10.38 -18.30
N HIS A 111 -4.25 10.95 -17.15
CA HIS A 111 -2.87 10.93 -16.66
C HIS A 111 -2.52 9.59 -16.02
N LEU A 112 -3.49 8.74 -15.66
CA LEU A 112 -3.20 7.38 -15.21
C LEU A 112 -2.73 6.56 -16.41
N LYS A 113 -1.52 6.02 -16.31
CA LYS A 113 -0.85 5.21 -17.31
C LYS A 113 -0.38 3.90 -16.70
N ILE A 114 -0.03 2.97 -17.57
CA ILE A 114 0.50 1.66 -17.19
C ILE A 114 1.66 1.27 -18.11
N LYS A 115 2.67 0.59 -17.55
CA LYS A 115 3.73 -0.10 -18.29
C LYS A 115 3.95 -1.48 -17.71
N VAL A 116 4.33 -2.42 -18.57
CA VAL A 116 4.80 -3.74 -18.14
C VAL A 116 6.25 -3.57 -17.71
N ILE A 117 6.56 -4.00 -16.49
CA ILE A 117 7.94 -4.06 -15.99
C ILE A 117 8.58 -5.35 -16.49
N GLU A 118 7.90 -6.49 -16.26
CA GLU A 118 8.42 -7.81 -16.57
C GLU A 118 7.27 -8.76 -16.89
N LEU A 119 7.38 -9.55 -17.96
CA LEU A 119 6.49 -10.68 -18.22
C LEU A 119 7.03 -11.92 -17.52
N CYS A 120 6.18 -12.64 -16.81
CA CYS A 120 6.58 -13.83 -16.06
C CYS A 120 5.44 -14.85 -15.98
N ASP A 121 5.79 -16.07 -15.54
CA ASP A 121 4.80 -17.10 -15.27
C ASP A 121 4.00 -16.78 -14.00
N GLU A 122 2.80 -17.36 -13.88
CA GLU A 122 1.91 -17.10 -12.75
C GLU A 122 2.52 -17.50 -11.40
N ALA A 123 3.40 -18.50 -11.40
CA ALA A 123 4.06 -19.00 -10.20
C ALA A 123 5.04 -17.98 -9.59
N ASP A 124 5.55 -17.04 -10.40
CA ASP A 124 6.59 -16.10 -9.99
C ASP A 124 6.02 -14.72 -9.58
N LEU A 125 4.72 -14.50 -9.80
CA LEU A 125 4.07 -13.18 -9.65
C LEU A 125 4.28 -12.58 -8.25
N ASP A 126 4.06 -13.35 -7.19
CA ASP A 126 4.16 -12.84 -5.82
C ASP A 126 5.62 -12.50 -5.44
N GLN A 127 6.57 -13.32 -5.87
CA GLN A 127 7.99 -13.09 -5.61
C GLN A 127 8.50 -11.86 -6.36
N LEU A 128 8.16 -11.74 -7.65
CA LEU A 128 8.61 -10.63 -8.49
C LEU A 128 7.92 -9.31 -8.09
N GLU A 129 6.64 -9.32 -7.73
CA GLU A 129 5.96 -8.13 -7.19
C GLU A 129 6.67 -7.62 -5.93
N TYR A 130 6.96 -8.52 -4.98
CA TYR A 130 7.69 -8.18 -3.77
C TYR A 130 9.09 -7.65 -4.07
N TYR A 131 9.80 -8.26 -5.02
CA TYR A 131 11.11 -7.79 -5.46
C TYR A 131 11.05 -6.34 -5.98
N TYR A 132 10.14 -6.04 -6.90
CA TYR A 132 10.03 -4.72 -7.50
C TYR A 132 9.52 -3.64 -6.53
N ILE A 133 8.55 -3.98 -5.66
CA ILE A 133 8.11 -3.07 -4.59
C ILE A 133 9.30 -2.69 -3.70
N ASN A 134 10.14 -3.66 -3.30
CA ASN A 134 11.29 -3.39 -2.44
C ASN A 134 12.42 -2.65 -3.16
N GLN A 135 12.70 -3.00 -4.42
CA GLN A 135 13.73 -2.35 -5.22
C GLN A 135 13.45 -0.85 -5.33
N TYR A 136 12.19 -0.47 -5.59
CA TYR A 136 11.81 0.93 -5.77
C TYR A 136 11.26 1.58 -4.49
N ARG A 137 11.00 0.80 -3.43
CA ARG A 137 10.31 1.27 -2.20
C ARG A 137 9.03 2.05 -2.54
N SER A 138 8.26 1.52 -3.49
CA SER A 138 6.99 2.14 -3.92
C SER A 138 5.92 2.13 -2.81
N ASP A 139 6.16 1.37 -1.74
CA ASP A 139 5.40 1.37 -0.49
C ASP A 139 5.64 2.63 0.35
N LEU A 140 6.85 3.21 0.31
CA LEU A 140 7.17 4.48 0.98
C LEU A 140 6.93 5.68 0.08
N PHE A 141 7.54 5.67 -1.11
CA PHE A 141 7.58 6.82 -2.01
C PHE A 141 6.34 6.94 -2.88
N GLY A 142 5.67 5.82 -3.13
CA GLY A 142 4.56 5.73 -4.07
C GLY A 142 3.25 5.31 -3.40
N PHE A 143 2.42 4.67 -4.20
CA PHE A 143 1.04 4.34 -3.83
C PHE A 143 0.87 2.93 -3.25
N ASN A 144 1.90 2.07 -3.29
CA ASN A 144 1.81 0.77 -2.64
C ASN A 144 1.55 0.94 -1.14
N GLN A 145 0.92 -0.06 -0.55
CA GLN A 145 0.78 -0.14 0.90
C GLN A 145 1.98 -0.88 1.48
N LEU A 146 2.29 -0.63 2.74
CA LEU A 146 3.27 -1.45 3.46
C LEU A 146 2.85 -2.91 3.41
N PHE A 147 3.81 -3.79 3.16
CA PHE A 147 3.53 -5.20 2.95
C PHE A 147 2.80 -5.83 4.15
N PHE A 148 3.18 -5.46 5.38
CA PHE A 148 2.47 -5.87 6.60
C PHE A 148 0.97 -5.55 6.54
N ILE A 149 0.60 -4.33 6.12
CA ILE A 149 -0.80 -3.89 6.01
C ILE A 149 -1.52 -4.73 4.95
N SER A 150 -0.92 -4.92 3.77
CA SER A 150 -1.48 -5.76 2.71
C SER A 150 -1.74 -7.19 3.19
N GLN A 151 -0.80 -7.78 3.94
CA GLN A 151 -0.95 -9.12 4.50
C GLN A 151 -2.05 -9.17 5.56
N CYS A 152 -2.20 -8.14 6.40
CA CYS A 152 -3.31 -8.06 7.35
C CYS A 152 -4.67 -8.12 6.64
N TYR A 153 -4.80 -7.49 5.47
CA TYR A 153 -6.02 -7.53 4.67
C TYR A 153 -6.26 -8.86 3.95
N VAL A 154 -5.23 -9.50 3.37
CA VAL A 154 -5.38 -10.87 2.81
C VAL A 154 -5.88 -11.84 3.89
N LEU A 155 -5.46 -11.60 5.13
CA LEU A 155 -5.86 -12.39 6.28
C LEU A 155 -7.24 -12.02 6.84
N HIS A 156 -7.90 -10.96 6.33
CA HIS A 156 -9.21 -10.39 6.71
C HIS A 156 -9.95 -11.25 7.74
N PHE A 157 -9.58 -10.97 8.98
CA PHE A 157 -9.61 -11.86 10.13
C PHE A 157 -11.00 -11.92 10.76
N SER A 158 -11.75 -12.97 10.46
CA SER A 158 -12.51 -13.60 11.54
C SER A 158 -11.52 -14.40 12.40
N GLU A 159 -11.79 -14.49 13.70
CA GLU A 159 -11.02 -15.34 14.61
C GLU A 159 -10.87 -16.78 14.05
N ALA A 160 -11.92 -17.28 13.40
CA ALA A 160 -11.92 -18.56 12.70
C ALA A 160 -10.85 -18.67 11.60
N LYS A 161 -10.63 -17.63 10.79
CA LYS A 161 -9.58 -17.63 9.76
C LYS A 161 -8.18 -17.59 10.38
N LEU A 162 -7.99 -16.86 11.48
CA LEU A 162 -6.71 -16.82 12.19
C LEU A 162 -6.36 -18.22 12.74
N LEU A 163 -7.31 -18.89 13.37
CA LEU A 163 -7.14 -20.24 13.91
C LEU A 163 -6.87 -21.30 12.82
N ALA A 164 -7.32 -21.04 11.59
CA ALA A 164 -7.08 -21.89 10.43
C ALA A 164 -5.66 -21.74 9.85
N LYS A 165 -4.89 -20.71 10.25
CA LYS A 165 -3.55 -20.48 9.74
C LYS A 165 -2.50 -21.35 10.42
N THR A 166 -1.45 -21.64 9.65
CA THR A 166 -0.28 -22.34 10.16
C THR A 166 0.59 -21.41 10.98
N LYS A 167 1.38 -22.00 11.89
CA LYS A 167 2.40 -21.29 12.65
C LYS A 167 3.37 -20.51 11.77
N ILE A 168 3.71 -21.07 10.61
CA ILE A 168 4.62 -20.45 9.65
C ILE A 168 4.01 -19.18 9.06
N GLU A 169 2.74 -19.21 8.65
CA GLU A 169 2.05 -18.03 8.10
C GLU A 169 1.91 -16.91 9.13
N LEU A 170 1.57 -17.28 10.38
CA LEU A 170 1.41 -16.31 11.47
C LEU A 170 2.74 -15.68 11.89
N ASN A 171 3.82 -16.48 11.98
CA ASN A 171 5.15 -15.95 12.24
C ASN A 171 5.61 -15.02 11.11
N LYS A 172 5.37 -15.39 9.85
CA LYS A 172 5.71 -14.53 8.70
C LYS A 172 5.05 -13.16 8.78
N LEU A 173 3.80 -13.07 9.26
CA LEU A 173 3.14 -11.78 9.44
C LEU A 173 3.88 -10.90 10.46
N LEU A 174 4.26 -11.48 11.61
CA LEU A 174 5.04 -10.78 12.63
C LEU A 174 6.43 -10.38 12.08
N ASP A 175 7.07 -11.27 11.32
CA ASP A 175 8.35 -10.99 10.66
C ASP A 175 8.25 -9.79 9.72
N TYR A 176 7.19 -9.66 8.92
CA TYR A 176 7.00 -8.48 8.06
C TYR A 176 6.86 -7.18 8.87
N GLY A 177 6.15 -7.23 10.00
CA GLY A 177 6.03 -6.09 10.90
C GLY A 177 7.37 -5.70 11.52
N LEU A 178 8.13 -6.70 11.99
CA LEU A 178 9.46 -6.52 12.56
C LEU A 178 10.47 -6.02 11.52
N MET A 179 10.45 -6.56 10.30
CA MET A 179 11.30 -6.09 9.20
C MET A 179 11.10 -4.60 8.94
N PHE A 180 9.85 -4.14 8.89
CA PHE A 180 9.54 -2.73 8.74
C PHE A 180 10.09 -1.90 9.92
N LEU A 181 9.79 -2.31 11.16
CA LEU A 181 10.24 -1.61 12.37
C LEU A 181 11.78 -1.55 12.48
N ASN A 182 12.47 -2.62 12.08
CA ASN A 182 13.94 -2.70 12.13
C ASN A 182 14.62 -1.84 11.07
N GLN A 183 13.96 -1.60 9.95
CA GLN A 183 14.49 -0.80 8.85
C GLN A 183 14.07 0.65 8.93
N PHE A 184 13.14 1.00 9.83
CA PHE A 184 12.61 2.34 9.96
C PHE A 184 13.72 3.37 10.08
N ASP A 185 13.60 4.42 9.28
CA ASP A 185 14.48 5.57 9.29
C ASP A 185 13.61 6.83 9.30
N GLN A 186 13.95 7.77 10.19
CA GLN A 186 13.20 9.01 10.38
C GLN A 186 13.05 9.82 9.09
N SER A 187 14.04 9.80 8.20
CA SER A 187 13.99 10.52 6.91
C SER A 187 12.84 10.05 6.01
N TRP A 188 12.27 8.87 6.26
CA TRP A 188 11.13 8.37 5.47
C TRP A 188 9.91 9.28 5.60
N LEU A 189 9.76 9.97 6.72
CA LEU A 189 8.64 10.88 7.00
C LEU A 189 8.61 12.11 6.08
N ASP A 190 9.68 12.38 5.35
CA ASP A 190 9.78 13.50 4.41
C ASP A 190 9.28 13.12 3.01
N TYR A 191 8.86 11.86 2.81
CA TYR A 191 8.52 11.33 1.51
C TYR A 191 7.15 10.64 1.45
N GLY A 192 6.56 10.74 0.27
CA GLY A 192 5.50 9.88 -0.21
C GLY A 192 4.24 9.92 0.64
N TYR A 193 3.74 8.73 0.92
CA TYR A 193 2.65 8.50 1.85
C TYR A 193 3.16 7.86 3.13
N ALA A 194 4.40 8.12 3.54
CA ALA A 194 5.00 7.52 4.72
C ALA A 194 4.18 7.80 5.99
N ASP A 195 3.82 9.06 6.25
CA ASP A 195 2.96 9.42 7.39
C ASP A 195 1.64 8.63 7.39
N PHE A 196 0.97 8.58 6.24
CA PHE A 196 -0.25 7.80 6.08
C PHE A 196 -0.03 6.32 6.38
N ASN A 197 1.01 5.74 5.79
CA ASN A 197 1.32 4.33 5.94
C ASN A 197 1.69 3.99 7.39
N PHE A 198 2.36 4.89 8.12
CA PHE A 198 2.78 4.65 9.50
C PHE A 198 1.61 4.75 10.46
N TYR A 199 0.75 5.77 10.28
CA TYR A 199 -0.51 5.87 11.02
C TYR A 199 -1.35 4.60 10.85
N HIS A 200 -1.50 4.13 9.61
CA HIS A 200 -2.25 2.90 9.34
C HIS A 200 -1.51 1.66 9.85
N PHE A 201 -0.19 1.58 9.75
CA PHE A 201 0.60 0.48 10.29
C PHE A 201 0.36 0.32 11.79
N ILE A 202 0.44 1.41 12.57
CA ILE A 202 0.16 1.40 14.01
C ILE A 202 -1.26 0.87 14.28
N LYS A 203 -2.26 1.44 13.59
CA LYS A 203 -3.66 1.04 13.76
C LYS A 203 -3.88 -0.45 13.47
N PHE A 204 -3.30 -0.96 12.39
CA PHE A 204 -3.41 -2.37 12.02
C PHE A 204 -2.65 -3.27 13.00
N ALA A 205 -1.43 -2.89 13.37
CA ALA A 205 -0.62 -3.65 14.32
C ALA A 205 -1.31 -3.80 15.68
N ASP A 206 -1.94 -2.75 16.21
CA ASP A 206 -2.70 -2.81 17.46
C ASP A 206 -3.90 -3.77 17.39
N ILE A 207 -4.60 -3.77 16.27
CA ILE A 207 -5.71 -4.70 16.02
C ILE A 207 -5.20 -6.14 15.97
N GLU A 208 -4.08 -6.37 15.26
CA GLU A 208 -3.52 -7.70 15.12
C GLU A 208 -2.93 -8.25 16.42
N ILE A 209 -2.25 -7.44 17.21
CA ILE A 209 -1.72 -7.85 18.53
C ILE A 209 -2.86 -8.37 19.42
N LYS A 210 -3.99 -7.66 19.49
CA LYS A 210 -5.16 -8.10 20.27
C LYS A 210 -5.65 -9.47 19.81
N LYS A 211 -5.71 -9.70 18.50
CA LYS A 211 -6.13 -11.00 17.94
C LYS A 211 -5.11 -12.10 18.22
N PHE A 212 -3.81 -11.81 18.09
CA PHE A 212 -2.76 -12.76 18.43
C PHE A 212 -2.86 -13.18 19.90
N ILE A 213 -2.99 -12.24 20.82
CA ILE A 213 -3.15 -12.51 22.26
C ILE A 213 -4.38 -13.39 22.51
N ASN A 214 -5.53 -13.05 21.92
CA ASN A 214 -6.75 -13.85 22.06
C ASN A 214 -6.56 -15.27 21.50
N ALA A 215 -5.96 -15.41 20.33
CA ALA A 215 -5.72 -16.70 19.71
C ALA A 215 -4.77 -17.60 20.51
N PHE A 216 -3.77 -17.02 21.17
CA PHE A 216 -2.86 -17.78 22.03
C PHE A 216 -3.58 -18.37 23.24
N SER A 217 -4.54 -17.64 23.81
CA SER A 217 -5.38 -18.15 24.90
C SER A 217 -6.22 -19.36 24.49
N ILE A 218 -6.55 -19.48 23.20
CA ILE A 218 -7.39 -20.55 22.64
C ILE A 218 -6.55 -21.76 22.20
N ARG A 219 -5.35 -21.53 21.65
CA ARG A 219 -4.47 -22.59 21.14
C ARG A 219 -3.00 -22.24 21.37
N ASN A 220 -2.46 -22.79 22.46
CA ASN A 220 -1.03 -22.71 22.78
C ASN A 220 -0.17 -23.13 21.58
N GLY A 221 0.83 -22.30 21.25
CA GLY A 221 1.82 -22.62 20.22
C GLY A 221 1.44 -22.29 18.77
N LEU A 222 0.34 -21.55 18.55
CA LEU A 222 -0.07 -21.09 17.21
C LEU A 222 0.97 -20.21 16.50
N TYR A 223 1.83 -19.52 17.22
CA TYR A 223 2.90 -18.66 16.73
C TYR A 223 4.03 -18.61 17.77
N SER A 224 5.14 -17.96 17.44
CA SER A 224 6.24 -17.76 18.40
C SER A 224 5.89 -16.63 19.37
N TYR A 225 5.72 -16.96 20.66
CA TYR A 225 5.44 -15.97 21.69
C TYR A 225 6.55 -14.92 21.78
N GLN A 226 7.82 -15.35 21.73
CA GLN A 226 8.97 -14.47 21.70
C GLN A 226 8.93 -13.48 20.51
N LEU A 227 8.46 -13.93 19.35
CA LEU A 227 8.35 -13.08 18.17
C LEU A 227 7.24 -12.03 18.34
N LEU A 228 6.12 -12.41 18.98
CA LEU A 228 5.06 -11.46 19.32
C LEU A 228 5.55 -10.44 20.36
N GLU A 229 6.26 -10.88 21.40
CA GLU A 229 6.82 -9.97 22.41
C GLU A 229 7.79 -8.98 21.79
N GLU A 230 8.69 -9.43 20.90
CA GLU A 230 9.59 -8.54 20.17
C GLU A 230 8.82 -7.54 19.31
N PHE A 231 7.78 -8.00 18.61
CA PHE A 231 6.95 -7.13 17.77
C PHE A 231 6.23 -6.06 18.60
N ILE A 232 5.61 -6.44 19.72
CA ILE A 232 4.95 -5.51 20.65
C ILE A 232 5.95 -4.48 21.16
N TYR A 233 7.11 -4.94 21.67
CA TYR A 233 8.12 -4.05 22.22
C TYR A 233 8.59 -2.99 21.21
N LYS A 234 8.93 -3.41 19.99
CA LYS A 234 9.39 -2.48 18.95
C LYS A 234 8.27 -1.58 18.44
N LEU A 235 7.05 -2.09 18.36
CA LEU A 235 5.89 -1.30 17.98
C LEU A 235 5.62 -0.18 18.99
N GLU A 236 5.67 -0.46 20.29
CA GLU A 236 5.44 0.55 21.32
C GLU A 236 6.50 1.66 21.27
N ILE A 237 7.78 1.32 21.10
CA ILE A 237 8.85 2.33 20.89
C ILE A 237 8.55 3.19 19.65
N PHE A 238 8.17 2.55 18.54
CA PHE A 238 7.83 3.26 17.31
C PHE A 238 6.61 4.17 17.48
N LYS A 239 5.59 3.72 18.21
CA LYS A 239 4.37 4.49 18.51
C LYS A 239 4.68 5.70 19.38
N GLU A 240 5.44 5.52 20.46
CA GLU A 240 5.88 6.63 21.31
C GLU A 240 6.63 7.68 20.51
N TYR A 241 7.59 7.24 19.68
CA TYR A 241 8.31 8.12 18.79
C TYR A 241 7.37 8.86 17.82
N TYR A 242 6.51 8.14 17.09
CA TYR A 242 5.65 8.71 16.06
C TYR A 242 4.61 9.69 16.64
N LEU A 243 3.99 9.33 17.78
CA LEU A 243 3.07 10.21 18.49
C LEU A 243 3.77 11.45 19.04
N GLY A 244 5.01 11.32 19.50
CA GLY A 244 5.83 12.44 19.97
C GLY A 244 6.14 13.48 18.90
N LEU A 245 6.02 13.14 17.61
CA LEU A 245 6.21 14.08 16.50
C LEU A 245 5.03 15.06 16.33
N ASN A 246 3.88 14.82 16.99
CA ASN A 246 2.66 15.63 16.86
C ASN A 246 2.22 15.86 15.40
N ARG A 247 2.46 14.88 14.51
CA ARG A 247 2.06 14.96 13.10
C ARG A 247 0.60 14.58 12.98
N SER A 248 -0.23 15.49 12.46
CA SER A 248 -1.59 15.17 12.06
C SER A 248 -1.59 14.72 10.60
N PHE A 249 -2.02 13.49 10.33
CA PHE A 249 -2.31 13.05 8.98
C PHE A 249 -3.82 13.02 8.73
N SER A 250 -4.28 13.88 7.81
CA SER A 250 -5.51 13.64 7.07
C SER A 250 -5.14 13.65 5.59
N PHE A 251 -5.77 12.78 4.80
CA PHE A 251 -5.98 13.19 3.43
C PHE A 251 -6.91 14.38 3.56
N GLY A 252 -6.39 15.59 3.32
CA GLY A 252 -7.03 16.89 3.56
C GLY A 252 -8.29 17.13 2.72
N PHE A 253 -9.15 16.14 2.62
CA PHE A 253 -10.52 16.30 2.25
C PHE A 253 -11.26 16.77 3.50
N GLU A 254 -11.23 18.08 3.74
CA GLU A 254 -12.07 18.69 4.76
C GLU A 254 -13.55 18.56 4.33
N LYS A 255 -14.42 18.30 5.30
CA LYS A 255 -15.87 18.24 5.09
C LYS A 255 -16.44 19.63 4.84
#